data_AF-A0A520XI72-F1
#
_entry.id   AF-A0A520XI72-F1
#
_cell.length_a   1.000
_cell.length_b   1.000
_cell.length_c   1.000
_cell.angle_alpha   90.00
_cell.angle_beta   90.00
_cell.angle_gamma   90.00
#
_symmetry.space_group_name_H-M   'P 1'
#
loop_
_entity.id
_entity.type
_entity.pdbx_description
1 polymer ?
#
loop_
_entity_poly.entity_id
_entity_poly.type
_entity_poly.pdbx_seq_one_letter_code
_entity_poly.pdbx_strand_id
1 'polypeptide(L)'
;MGPPGWQRGRSWASTSELTRGAASGRDSVSSHSSFRPGSSPTATSNLAEYDVIGDVHGCLHTLRHLLTELGYAGDGSHPAGRRLAFVGDLVNRGLHSEETFVYVMRLVGAGRASSVRGNQDLVWAETHPDLARWI
;
A
#
# COMPACT_ATOMS: atom_id res chain seq x y z
N MET A 1 -26.01 -0.53 1.03
CA MET A 1 -25.90 0.61 0.11
C MET A 1 -24.42 0.82 -0.22
N GLY A 2 -24.02 0.70 -1.49
CA GLY A 2 -22.62 0.90 -1.91
C GLY A 2 -22.34 2.34 -2.36
N PRO A 3 -21.12 2.87 -2.19
CA PRO A 3 -20.76 4.20 -2.67
C PRO A 3 -20.64 4.25 -4.21
N PRO A 4 -21.06 5.36 -4.85
CA PRO A 4 -21.04 5.51 -6.30
C PRO A 4 -19.63 5.91 -6.81
N GLY A 5 -19.18 5.30 -7.92
CA GLY A 5 -18.01 5.79 -8.68
C GLY A 5 -17.03 4.74 -9.21
N TRP A 6 -17.13 3.47 -8.82
CA TRP A 6 -16.18 2.45 -9.27
C TRP A 6 -16.55 1.86 -10.63
N GLN A 7 -15.78 2.19 -11.68
CA GLN A 7 -15.91 1.55 -12.99
C GLN A 7 -15.10 0.24 -13.05
N ARG A 8 -15.76 -0.84 -13.51
CA ARG A 8 -15.13 -2.12 -13.85
C ARG A 8 -14.26 -1.95 -15.09
N GLY A 9 -13.03 -2.46 -15.04
CA GLY A 9 -12.24 -2.76 -16.24
C GLY A 9 -10.96 -1.94 -16.38
N ARG A 10 -9.89 -2.41 -15.75
CA ARG A 10 -8.56 -2.39 -16.36
C ARG A 10 -8.00 -3.80 -16.23
N SER A 11 -7.77 -4.45 -17.37
CA SER A 11 -7.09 -5.73 -17.48
C SER A 11 -5.70 -5.60 -16.85
N TRP A 12 -5.39 -6.53 -15.96
CA TRP A 12 -4.14 -6.53 -15.20
C TRP A 12 -3.00 -6.99 -16.12
N ALA A 13 -1.87 -6.29 -16.09
CA ALA A 13 -0.64 -6.77 -16.71
C ALA A 13 -0.13 -7.99 -15.92
N SER A 14 0.06 -9.11 -16.61
CA SER A 14 0.64 -10.34 -16.04
C SER A 14 2.08 -10.09 -15.63
N THR A 15 2.47 -10.54 -14.44
CA THR A 15 3.81 -10.44 -13.82
C THR A 15 4.91 -11.22 -14.57
N SER A 16 4.71 -11.61 -15.82
CA SER A 16 5.64 -12.44 -16.59
C SER A 16 6.62 -11.66 -17.49
N GLU A 17 6.51 -10.33 -17.61
CA GLU A 17 7.33 -9.55 -18.56
C GLU A 17 8.57 -8.84 -17.96
N LEU A 18 8.93 -9.07 -16.69
CA LEU A 18 9.98 -8.28 -16.01
C LEU A 18 11.24 -9.04 -15.57
N THR A 19 11.53 -10.22 -16.12
CA THR A 19 12.79 -10.92 -15.82
C THR A 19 13.39 -11.59 -17.05
N ARG A 20 14.10 -10.80 -17.86
CA ARG A 20 15.24 -11.28 -18.67
C ARG A 20 16.40 -10.34 -18.43
N GLY A 21 17.39 -10.80 -17.66
CA GLY A 21 18.55 -9.97 -17.33
C GLY A 21 19.54 -10.60 -16.36
N ALA A 22 20.24 -11.63 -16.85
CA ALA A 22 21.61 -12.01 -16.51
C ALA A 22 21.95 -12.57 -15.10
N ALA A 23 22.71 -13.66 -15.17
CA ALA A 23 23.17 -14.51 -14.09
C ALA A 23 24.60 -14.16 -13.62
N SER A 24 24.93 -14.75 -12.46
CA SER A 24 26.25 -15.19 -11.99
C SER A 24 27.23 -14.15 -11.44
N GLY A 25 27.67 -14.41 -10.20
CA GLY A 25 28.77 -13.72 -9.53
C GLY A 25 28.70 -13.92 -8.02
N ARG A 26 29.36 -14.96 -7.51
CA ARG A 26 29.78 -15.01 -6.10
C ARG A 26 30.87 -13.94 -5.95
N ASP A 27 30.84 -13.14 -4.88
CA ASP A 27 32.04 -12.69 -4.16
C ASP A 27 31.70 -11.98 -2.83
N SER A 28 32.34 -12.50 -1.78
CA SER A 28 32.86 -11.90 -0.55
C SER A 28 32.30 -10.57 -0.01
N VAL A 29 31.84 -10.65 1.25
CA VAL A 29 31.66 -9.51 2.17
C VAL A 29 32.99 -8.78 2.38
N SER A 30 32.99 -7.47 2.19
CA SER A 30 34.06 -6.56 2.65
C SER A 30 33.46 -5.24 3.10
N SER A 31 33.85 -4.86 4.31
CA SER A 31 33.30 -3.79 5.14
C SER A 31 33.81 -2.40 4.75
N HIS A 32 32.98 -1.39 5.05
CA HIS A 32 33.27 0.05 5.11
C HIS A 32 33.69 0.75 3.81
N SER A 33 32.68 1.25 3.08
CA SER A 33 32.82 2.42 2.21
C SER A 33 31.87 3.51 2.70
N SER A 34 32.44 4.60 3.19
CA SER A 34 31.74 5.80 3.61
C SER A 34 30.92 6.34 2.44
N PHE A 35 29.58 6.33 2.56
CA PHE A 35 28.68 6.87 1.55
C PHE A 35 28.92 8.38 1.41
N ARG A 36 29.63 8.77 0.35
CA ARG A 36 29.62 10.14 -0.15
C ARG A 36 28.44 10.25 -1.10
N PRO A 37 27.39 11.02 -0.81
CA PRO A 37 26.36 11.28 -1.81
C PRO A 37 26.99 12.12 -2.93
N GLY A 38 27.36 11.45 -4.02
CA GLY A 38 27.59 12.09 -5.30
C GLY A 38 26.27 12.71 -5.74
N SER A 39 26.26 14.02 -5.93
CA SER A 39 25.17 14.80 -6.51
C SER A 39 24.78 14.19 -7.87
N SER A 40 23.76 13.34 -7.85
CA SER A 40 23.18 12.72 -9.05
C SER A 40 22.04 13.60 -9.58
N PRO A 41 21.83 13.64 -10.90
CA PRO A 41 21.17 14.74 -11.60
C PRO A 41 19.69 14.86 -11.22
N THR A 42 19.27 16.10 -10.99
CA THR A 42 17.91 16.53 -10.67
C THR A 42 16.94 16.19 -11.80
N ALA A 43 16.46 14.94 -11.84
CA ALA A 43 15.17 14.64 -12.43
C ALA A 43 14.13 14.93 -11.36
N THR A 44 13.52 16.11 -11.36
CA THR A 44 12.31 16.36 -10.57
C THR A 44 11.19 15.55 -11.21
N SER A 45 11.16 14.25 -10.89
CA SER A 45 10.05 13.41 -11.29
C SER A 45 8.81 13.95 -10.57
N ASN A 46 7.83 14.45 -11.34
CA ASN A 46 6.48 14.83 -10.86
C ASN A 46 5.68 13.58 -10.42
N LEU A 47 6.33 12.64 -9.75
CA LEU A 47 5.70 11.45 -9.20
C LEU A 47 5.14 11.84 -7.84
N ALA A 48 3.86 11.53 -7.61
CA ALA A 48 3.30 11.61 -6.28
C ALA A 48 4.14 10.74 -5.34
N GLU A 49 4.63 11.32 -4.26
CA GLU A 49 5.40 10.62 -3.24
C GLU A 49 4.46 9.71 -2.44
N TYR A 50 4.93 8.49 -2.13
CA TYR A 50 4.13 7.49 -1.44
C TYR A 50 4.67 7.21 -0.04
N ASP A 51 3.75 7.05 0.91
CA ASP A 51 4.01 6.43 2.19
C ASP A 51 3.56 4.98 2.18
N VAL A 52 4.52 4.09 2.37
CA VAL A 52 4.28 2.64 2.37
C VAL A 52 3.94 2.18 3.78
N ILE A 53 2.76 1.59 3.94
CA ILE A 53 2.26 1.06 5.20
C ILE A 53 2.25 -0.47 5.12
N GLY A 54 2.98 -1.09 6.05
CA GLY A 54 3.03 -2.54 6.25
C GLY A 54 1.75 -3.11 6.85
N ASP A 55 1.86 -4.31 7.39
CA ASP A 55 0.71 -5.04 7.94
C ASP A 55 -0.03 -4.23 9.01
N VAL A 56 -1.35 -4.12 8.85
CA VAL A 56 -2.21 -3.38 9.78
C VAL A 56 -2.85 -4.31 10.80
N HIS A 57 -3.17 -5.55 10.41
CA HIS A 57 -3.74 -6.58 11.28
C HIS A 57 -5.00 -6.14 12.06
N GLY A 58 -5.85 -5.29 11.47
CA GLY A 58 -7.04 -4.75 12.12
C GLY A 58 -6.78 -3.63 13.13
N CYS A 59 -5.56 -3.11 13.24
CA CYS A 59 -5.21 -2.04 14.20
C CYS A 59 -5.63 -0.64 13.74
N LEU A 60 -6.94 -0.40 13.52
CA LEU A 60 -7.45 0.87 12.99
C LEU A 60 -7.01 2.10 13.81
N HIS A 61 -7.06 2.03 15.14
CA HIS A 61 -6.69 3.17 15.99
C HIS A 61 -5.21 3.56 15.82
N THR A 62 -4.33 2.56 15.87
CA THR A 62 -2.89 2.74 15.66
C THR A 62 -2.60 3.27 14.26
N LEU A 63 -3.29 2.75 13.23
CA LEU A 63 -3.17 3.27 11.88
C LEU A 63 -3.53 4.76 11.81
N ARG A 64 -4.66 5.18 12.39
CA ARG A 64 -5.08 6.59 12.38
C ARG A 64 -4.13 7.50 13.14
N HIS A 65 -3.58 7.01 14.25
CA HIS A 65 -2.54 7.71 15.00
C HIS A 65 -1.29 7.91 14.13
N LEU A 66 -0.78 6.83 13.51
CA LEU A 66 0.35 6.91 12.59
C LEU A 66 0.11 7.90 11.44
N LEU A 67 -1.07 7.84 10.80
CA LEU A 67 -1.42 8.75 9.72
C LEU A 67 -1.44 10.21 10.19
N THR A 68 -1.91 10.47 11.42
CA THR A 68 -1.90 11.81 12.01
C THR A 68 -0.47 12.31 12.22
N GLU A 69 0.42 11.47 12.77
CA GLU A 69 1.85 11.79 12.94
C GLU A 69 2.55 12.05 11.59
N LEU A 70 2.13 11.36 10.54
CA LEU A 70 2.64 11.56 9.17
C LEU A 70 2.04 12.80 8.47
N GLY A 71 1.11 13.52 9.10
CA GLY A 71 0.49 14.74 8.57
C GLY A 71 -0.74 14.51 7.67
N TYR A 72 -1.32 13.30 7.68
CA TYR A 72 -2.56 13.01 6.96
C TYR A 72 -3.78 13.44 7.78
N ALA A 73 -4.78 13.99 7.09
CA ALA A 73 -6.10 14.19 7.65
C ALA A 73 -6.85 12.86 7.79
N GLY A 74 -7.94 12.86 8.56
CA GLY A 74 -8.75 11.65 8.79
C GLY A 74 -9.36 11.04 7.53
N ASP A 75 -9.46 11.81 6.45
CA ASP A 75 -9.93 11.38 5.14
C ASP A 75 -8.80 10.86 4.22
N GLY A 76 -7.56 10.82 4.71
CA GLY A 76 -6.36 10.36 4.00
C GLY A 76 -5.74 11.38 3.05
N SER A 77 -6.12 12.66 3.11
CA SER A 77 -5.44 13.73 2.37
C SER A 77 -4.17 14.21 3.09
N HIS A 78 -3.13 14.54 2.32
CA HIS A 78 -1.88 15.13 2.84
C HIS A 78 -1.61 16.46 2.13
N PRO A 79 -1.22 17.55 2.83
CA PRO A 79 -1.00 18.86 2.21
C PRO A 79 0.03 18.87 1.07
N ALA A 80 1.06 18.03 1.17
CA ALA A 80 2.06 17.84 0.12
C ALA A 80 1.61 16.91 -1.03
N GLY A 81 0.35 16.46 -1.07
CA GLY A 81 -0.16 15.58 -2.13
C GLY A 81 0.37 14.14 -2.09
N ARG A 82 0.94 13.70 -0.96
CA ARG A 82 1.40 12.32 -0.73
C ARG A 82 0.23 11.34 -0.75
N ARG A 83 0.50 10.11 -1.18
CA ARG A 83 -0.49 9.02 -1.27
C ARG A 83 -0.07 7.84 -0.42
N LEU A 84 -1.03 7.07 0.06
CA LEU A 84 -0.76 5.87 0.85
C LEU A 84 -0.62 4.63 -0.05
N ALA A 85 0.30 3.73 0.30
CA ALA A 85 0.43 2.42 -0.32
C ALA A 85 0.41 1.34 0.76
N PHE A 86 -0.66 0.56 0.84
CA PHE A 86 -0.78 -0.57 1.76
C PHE A 86 -0.28 -1.85 1.09
N VAL A 87 0.60 -2.60 1.75
CA VAL A 87 1.22 -3.81 1.17
C VAL A 87 0.54 -5.12 1.57
N GLY A 88 -0.65 -5.05 2.17
CA GLY A 88 -1.51 -6.20 2.50
C GLY A 88 -1.62 -6.46 3.99
N ASP A 89 -2.29 -7.56 4.34
CA ASP A 89 -2.57 -7.99 5.72
C ASP A 89 -3.21 -6.84 6.53
N LEU A 90 -4.23 -6.24 5.91
CA LEU A 90 -5.05 -5.21 6.53
C LEU A 90 -5.86 -5.79 7.69
N VAL A 91 -6.25 -7.05 7.55
CA VAL A 91 -7.10 -7.77 8.50
C VAL A 91 -6.32 -8.87 9.22
N ASN A 92 -6.71 -9.10 10.47
CA ASN A 92 -6.36 -10.30 11.24
C ASN A 92 -7.59 -10.70 12.07
N ARG A 93 -7.61 -11.81 12.80
CA ARG A 93 -8.79 -12.34 13.53
C ARG A 93 -9.37 -11.43 14.65
N GLY A 94 -9.01 -10.14 14.70
CA GLY A 94 -9.44 -9.16 15.68
C GLY A 94 -10.76 -8.44 15.36
N LEU A 95 -11.31 -7.79 16.39
CA LEU A 95 -12.63 -7.13 16.38
C LEU A 95 -12.77 -5.96 15.40
N HIS A 96 -11.66 -5.31 15.01
CA HIS A 96 -11.67 -4.10 14.18
C HIS A 96 -11.20 -4.32 12.74
N SER A 97 -11.12 -5.58 12.30
CA SER A 97 -10.68 -5.91 10.94
C SER A 97 -11.64 -5.41 9.87
N GLU A 98 -12.95 -5.53 10.10
CA GLU A 98 -13.95 -4.97 9.18
C GLU A 98 -13.83 -3.45 9.10
N GLU A 99 -13.74 -2.76 10.23
CA GLU A 99 -13.60 -1.30 10.26
C GLU A 99 -12.32 -0.83 9.56
N THR A 100 -11.21 -1.54 9.78
CA THR A 100 -9.92 -1.28 9.12
C THR A 100 -10.04 -1.45 7.62
N PHE A 101 -10.62 -2.57 7.17
CA PHE A 101 -10.83 -2.86 5.77
C PHE A 101 -11.68 -1.78 5.09
N VAL A 102 -12.85 -1.47 5.68
CA VAL A 102 -13.76 -0.44 5.15
C VAL A 102 -13.08 0.93 5.10
N TYR A 103 -12.27 1.28 6.11
CA TYR A 103 -11.52 2.53 6.12
C TYR A 103 -10.54 2.60 4.93
N VAL A 104 -9.70 1.57 4.75
CA VAL A 104 -8.71 1.55 3.65
C VAL A 104 -9.41 1.56 2.29
N MET A 105 -10.49 0.80 2.10
CA MET A 105 -11.23 0.80 0.83
C MET A 105 -11.86 2.16 0.51
N ARG A 106 -12.28 2.94 1.52
CA ARG A 106 -12.72 4.33 1.32
C ARG A 106 -11.58 5.22 0.82
N LEU A 107 -10.37 5.07 1.35
CA LEU A 107 -9.20 5.83 0.90
C LEU A 107 -8.82 5.47 -0.54
N VAL A 108 -8.87 4.17 -0.87
CA VAL A 108 -8.62 3.68 -2.24
C VAL A 108 -9.67 4.22 -3.21
N GLY A 109 -10.96 4.13 -2.85
CA GLY A 109 -12.06 4.67 -3.66
C GLY A 109 -11.99 6.18 -3.88
N ALA A 110 -11.41 6.92 -2.94
CA ALA A 110 -11.15 8.36 -3.05
C ALA A 110 -9.86 8.69 -3.83
N GLY A 111 -9.11 7.70 -4.31
CA GLY A 111 -7.84 7.89 -5.01
C GLY A 111 -6.67 8.29 -4.10
N ARG A 112 -6.84 8.24 -2.79
CA ARG A 112 -5.84 8.66 -1.78
C ARG A 112 -4.90 7.54 -1.36
N ALA A 113 -5.28 6.30 -1.63
CA ALA A 113 -4.47 5.13 -1.35
C ALA A 113 -4.47 4.14 -2.53
N SER A 114 -3.46 3.28 -2.53
CA SER A 114 -3.42 2.01 -3.26
C SER A 114 -3.24 0.87 -2.25
N SER A 115 -3.78 -0.31 -2.52
CA SER A 115 -3.60 -1.48 -1.65
C SER A 115 -3.29 -2.72 -2.50
N VAL A 116 -2.28 -3.47 -2.09
CA VAL A 116 -2.07 -4.85 -2.54
C VAL A 116 -2.79 -5.78 -1.58
N ARG A 117 -3.30 -6.91 -2.09
CA ARG A 117 -3.97 -7.92 -1.28
C ARG A 117 -2.95 -8.80 -0.57
N GLY A 118 -3.07 -8.91 0.75
CA GLY A 118 -2.31 -9.87 1.56
C GLY A 118 -2.98 -11.24 1.64
N ASN A 119 -2.26 -12.20 2.22
CA ASN A 119 -2.75 -13.57 2.37
C ASN A 119 -3.91 -13.63 3.38
N GLN A 120 -3.84 -12.84 4.47
CA GLN A 120 -4.93 -12.82 5.45
C GLN A 120 -6.19 -12.18 4.87
N ASP A 121 -6.04 -11.20 3.99
CA ASP A 121 -7.16 -10.56 3.29
C ASP A 121 -7.90 -11.55 2.38
N LEU A 122 -7.19 -12.52 1.78
CA LEU A 122 -7.78 -13.62 1.01
C LEU A 122 -8.68 -14.50 1.87
N VAL A 123 -8.13 -15.01 2.97
CA VAL A 123 -8.86 -15.91 3.89
C VAL A 123 -10.05 -15.21 4.54
N TRP A 124 -9.87 -13.95 4.93
CA TRP A 124 -10.95 -13.17 5.54
C TRP A 124 -12.12 -12.92 4.57
N ALA A 125 -11.82 -12.68 3.28
CA ALA A 125 -12.84 -12.44 2.26
C ALA A 125 -13.81 -13.60 2.07
N GLU A 126 -13.35 -14.86 2.22
CA GLU A 126 -14.20 -16.05 2.13
C GLU A 126 -15.32 -16.04 3.19
N THR A 127 -15.07 -15.41 4.33
CA THR A 127 -16.03 -15.29 5.43
C THR A 127 -16.87 -14.01 5.39
N HIS A 128 -16.54 -13.06 4.50
CA HIS A 128 -17.20 -11.74 4.38
C HIS A 128 -17.50 -11.40 2.90
N PRO A 129 -18.39 -12.17 2.23
CA PRO A 129 -18.62 -12.06 0.79
C PRO A 129 -19.10 -10.68 0.31
N ASP A 130 -19.85 -9.95 1.14
CA ASP A 130 -20.34 -8.60 0.82
C ASP A 130 -19.20 -7.56 0.72
N LEU A 131 -18.10 -7.82 1.41
CA LEU A 131 -16.91 -6.97 1.45
C LEU A 131 -15.82 -7.48 0.50
N ALA A 132 -15.82 -8.78 0.18
CA ALA A 132 -14.92 -9.39 -0.78
C ALA A 132 -14.96 -8.74 -2.18
N ARG A 133 -16.09 -8.13 -2.56
CA ARG A 133 -16.21 -7.38 -3.83
C ARG A 133 -15.24 -6.21 -3.99
N TRP A 134 -14.58 -5.79 -2.91
CA TRP A 134 -13.59 -4.72 -2.87
C TRP A 134 -12.14 -5.22 -2.97
N ILE A 135 -11.93 -6.54 -2.95
CA ILE A 135 -10.61 -7.18 -2.91
C ILE A 135 -10.34 -7.96 -4.20
#